data_AF-A0A1C6UF20-F1
#
_entry.id   AF-A0A1C6UF20-F1
#
_cell.length_a   1.000
_cell.length_b   1.000
_cell.length_c   1.000
_cell.angle_alpha   90.00
_cell.angle_beta   90.00
_cell.angle_gamma   90.00
#
_symmetry.space_group_name_H-M   'P 1'
#
loop_
_entity.id
_entity.type
_entity.pdbx_description
1 polymer ?
#
loop_
_entity_poly.entity_id
_entity_poly.type
_entity_poly.pdbx_seq_one_letter_code
_entity_poly.pdbx_strand_id
1 'polypeptide(L)'
;MRQHGHERDTADRSAETHPRRDTAVPTSAGGRPVVREPALDRGRPAEPGRALDGHRVDDAAQVLALQRAVGNRGVGAFLAVQRMMPAPAQGQAAGQAPAAVVNPVEIQQLQAYHASVRNAQVRSLLDELIPHLQRVTTWNQTPGRGGGNTRNLGPPPTGGPNQYQINYAAGGTDSERIAILVHELTHVAVNEAYHSDMLNYPVAPLPATSTATTEGQRQTERIGATNRNDLDSFRAQVVGNAATLLELLPQAGFTQARKKEAADKLSAHTAQNPLHEYDAVLSHLLVWADHDGVSRTTPFYEKLTEMVTEAAGWREAGIITPTADAGSLPAEQARALTARRAMNAPTPAPAAGPSNHRTIRGRAMNILNRLAERLSRDDRS
;
A
#
# COMPACT_ATOMS: atom_id res chain seq x y z
N MET A 1 32.32 -52.09 -4.47
CA MET A 1 32.85 -51.85 -3.11
C MET A 1 32.15 -50.60 -2.56
N ARG A 2 31.37 -50.80 -1.48
CA ARG A 2 30.69 -49.84 -0.59
C ARG A 2 29.48 -49.01 -1.09
N GLN A 3 28.34 -49.45 -0.59
CA GLN A 3 27.08 -48.75 -0.33
C GLN A 3 27.14 -47.96 1.00
N HIS A 4 26.01 -47.28 1.29
CA HIS A 4 25.52 -46.62 2.52
C HIS A 4 25.73 -45.10 2.53
N GLY A 5 24.75 -44.27 2.92
CA GLY A 5 23.44 -44.50 3.52
C GLY A 5 23.07 -43.19 4.24
N HIS A 6 21.93 -42.59 3.91
CA HIS A 6 21.43 -41.40 4.61
C HIS A 6 20.45 -41.85 5.70
N GLU A 7 20.90 -41.75 6.95
CA GLU A 7 20.07 -41.81 8.14
C GLU A 7 19.30 -40.50 8.32
N ARG A 8 18.00 -40.65 8.56
CA ARG A 8 17.09 -39.61 9.05
C ARG A 8 17.09 -39.70 10.57
N ASP A 9 17.32 -38.58 11.24
CA ASP A 9 17.13 -38.47 12.68
C ASP A 9 15.87 -37.68 13.01
N THR A 10 15.03 -38.32 13.82
CA THR A 10 13.77 -37.87 14.37
C THR A 10 13.96 -37.50 15.84
N ALA A 11 13.46 -36.36 16.27
CA ALA A 11 13.17 -36.04 17.68
C ALA A 11 11.85 -35.26 17.65
N ASP A 12 10.70 -35.76 18.10
CA ASP A 12 10.30 -36.30 19.41
C ASP A 12 10.55 -35.33 20.57
N ARG A 13 9.45 -34.72 21.04
CA ARG A 13 9.28 -34.13 22.37
C ARG A 13 7.78 -33.94 22.62
N SER A 14 7.22 -34.87 23.38
CA SER A 14 5.91 -34.77 24.03
C SER A 14 6.08 -34.53 25.53
N ALA A 15 5.06 -33.91 26.12
CA ALA A 15 4.66 -33.92 27.53
C ALA A 15 5.61 -33.22 28.52
N GLU A 16 5.22 -32.60 29.63
CA GLU A 16 3.99 -32.16 30.31
C GLU A 16 4.55 -31.66 31.66
N THR A 17 4.01 -30.60 32.27
CA THR A 17 3.67 -30.58 33.72
C THR A 17 3.15 -29.21 34.16
N HIS A 18 1.89 -29.21 34.59
CA HIS A 18 1.30 -28.20 35.46
C HIS A 18 1.87 -28.29 36.88
N PRO A 19 1.71 -27.22 37.67
CA PRO A 19 0.81 -27.40 38.82
C PRO A 19 -0.22 -26.26 38.98
N ARG A 20 -1.42 -26.66 39.39
CA ARG A 20 -2.50 -25.83 39.96
C ARG A 20 -2.45 -25.84 41.48
N ARG A 21 -3.00 -24.77 42.06
CA ARG A 21 -3.66 -24.58 43.39
C ARG A 21 -2.98 -23.50 44.20
N ASP A 22 -3.64 -22.71 45.02
CA ASP A 22 -5.03 -22.26 45.27
C ASP A 22 -4.84 -21.26 46.41
N THR A 23 -5.51 -20.10 46.42
CA THR A 23 -6.19 -19.53 47.60
C THR A 23 -6.81 -18.18 47.26
N ALA A 24 -8.11 -18.07 47.53
CA ALA A 24 -8.88 -16.84 47.63
C ALA A 24 -8.61 -16.12 48.97
N VAL A 25 -8.95 -14.83 49.06
CA VAL A 25 -9.90 -14.23 50.02
C VAL A 25 -9.98 -12.69 49.79
N PRO A 26 -11.14 -12.02 50.02
CA PRO A 26 -11.44 -10.66 49.59
C PRO A 26 -11.39 -9.62 50.75
N THR A 27 -11.45 -8.32 50.45
CA THR A 27 -11.85 -7.29 51.44
C THR A 27 -12.32 -5.97 50.82
N SER A 28 -13.50 -5.52 51.31
CA SER A 28 -14.14 -4.19 51.45
C SER A 28 -13.66 -2.99 50.61
N ALA A 29 -14.53 -2.23 49.91
CA ALA A 29 -15.64 -1.39 50.38
C ALA A 29 -15.24 -0.17 51.24
N GLY A 30 -15.58 1.04 50.76
CA GLY A 30 -15.48 2.34 51.44
C GLY A 30 -14.45 3.27 50.78
N GLY A 31 -14.70 4.53 50.46
CA GLY A 31 -15.85 5.41 50.62
C GLY A 31 -15.58 6.71 49.84
N ARG A 32 -16.64 7.36 49.37
CA ARG A 32 -16.61 8.72 48.83
C ARG A 32 -16.36 9.72 49.96
N PRO A 33 -15.76 10.88 49.64
CA PRO A 33 -16.35 12.12 50.10
C PRO A 33 -16.63 13.09 48.96
N VAL A 34 -17.86 13.60 49.01
CA VAL A 34 -18.35 14.81 48.36
C VAL A 34 -17.66 16.01 49.02
N VAL A 35 -17.08 16.91 48.23
CA VAL A 35 -16.81 18.29 48.69
C VAL A 35 -17.43 19.23 47.67
N ARG A 36 -18.32 20.08 48.21
CA ARG A 36 -19.06 21.15 47.55
C ARG A 36 -18.14 22.29 47.14
N GLU A 37 -18.56 22.97 46.08
CA GLU A 37 -18.12 24.30 45.61
C GLU A 37 -18.09 25.35 46.73
N PRO A 38 -17.46 26.51 46.43
CA PRO A 38 -18.33 27.66 46.21
C PRO A 38 -18.06 28.40 44.90
N ALA A 39 -19.16 28.76 44.25
CA ALA A 39 -19.27 29.74 43.18
C ALA A 39 -19.01 31.16 43.69
N LEU A 40 -18.27 31.95 42.90
CA LEU A 40 -18.29 33.40 42.78
C LEU A 40 -17.56 33.71 41.45
N ASP A 41 -17.83 34.73 40.66
CA ASP A 41 -18.97 35.60 40.36
C ASP A 41 -18.49 36.39 39.11
N ARG A 42 -19.43 36.70 38.22
CA ARG A 42 -19.44 37.74 37.16
C ARG A 42 -18.12 38.28 36.54
N GLY A 43 -18.10 38.32 35.20
CA GLY A 43 -17.46 39.42 34.48
C GLY A 43 -17.01 39.15 33.03
N ARG A 44 -17.94 39.20 32.07
CA ARG A 44 -17.69 39.78 30.72
C ARG A 44 -18.30 41.19 30.73
N PRO A 45 -17.90 42.16 29.87
CA PRO A 45 -17.27 41.99 28.55
C PRO A 45 -16.13 43.00 28.23
N ALA A 46 -15.45 42.80 27.09
CA ALA A 46 -15.10 43.82 26.07
C ALA A 46 -13.78 43.48 25.36
N GLU A 47 -13.87 43.14 24.07
CA GLU A 47 -12.91 43.61 23.05
C GLU A 47 -13.17 45.11 22.81
N PRO A 48 -12.16 45.97 22.52
CA PRO A 48 -11.46 45.93 21.23
C PRO A 48 -9.99 46.39 21.25
N GLY A 49 -9.20 45.97 20.25
CA GLY A 49 -7.91 46.62 20.04
C GLY A 49 -6.98 45.91 19.06
N ARG A 50 -7.15 46.21 17.77
CA ARG A 50 -6.07 46.12 16.77
C ARG A 50 -4.83 46.86 17.29
N ALA A 51 -3.71 46.16 17.38
CA ALA A 51 -2.38 46.75 17.28
C ALA A 51 -1.56 45.84 16.34
N LEU A 52 -1.37 46.33 15.11
CA LEU A 52 -0.30 45.91 14.22
C LEU A 52 0.98 46.52 14.77
N ASP A 53 1.87 45.72 15.33
CA ASP A 53 3.27 46.13 15.49
C ASP A 53 4.20 44.92 15.50
N GLY A 54 5.08 44.90 14.49
CA GLY A 54 6.48 44.51 14.60
C GLY A 54 6.84 43.14 15.18
N HIS A 55 6.71 42.08 14.38
CA HIS A 55 7.58 40.91 14.52
C HIS A 55 8.33 40.65 13.21
N ARG A 56 9.55 41.19 13.13
CA ARG A 56 10.65 40.58 12.37
C ARG A 56 11.21 39.46 13.23
N VAL A 57 10.77 38.22 13.00
CA VAL A 57 11.42 37.02 13.54
C VAL A 57 11.23 35.88 12.51
N ASP A 58 12.35 35.52 11.88
CA ASP A 58 12.69 34.30 11.13
C ASP A 58 11.85 33.88 9.91
N ASP A 59 12.01 34.63 8.82
CA ASP A 59 11.59 34.27 7.46
C ASP A 59 12.10 32.89 7.00
N ALA A 60 13.23 32.39 7.52
CA ALA A 60 13.79 31.12 7.06
C ALA A 60 12.92 29.91 7.45
N ALA A 61 12.32 29.90 8.64
CA ALA A 61 11.52 28.75 9.10
C ALA A 61 10.13 28.73 8.45
N GLN A 62 9.51 29.89 8.22
CA GLN A 62 8.24 29.98 7.49
C GLN A 62 8.44 29.77 6.00
N VAL A 63 9.56 30.20 5.40
CA VAL A 63 9.90 29.87 4.00
C VAL A 63 10.22 28.38 3.86
N LEU A 64 10.86 27.73 4.84
CA LEU A 64 11.07 26.27 4.81
C LEU A 64 9.76 25.48 5.00
N ALA A 65 8.88 25.95 5.90
CA ALA A 65 7.55 25.36 6.11
C ALA A 65 6.64 25.59 4.89
N LEU A 66 6.74 26.74 4.22
CA LEU A 66 6.03 27.05 2.98
C LEU A 66 6.63 26.31 1.78
N GLN A 67 7.95 26.08 1.72
CA GLN A 67 8.58 25.18 0.74
C GLN A 67 8.15 23.73 0.93
N ARG A 68 7.94 23.29 2.17
CA ARG A 68 7.40 21.96 2.49
C ARG A 68 5.89 21.87 2.19
N ALA A 69 5.12 22.92 2.47
CA ALA A 69 3.66 22.95 2.31
C ALA A 69 3.16 23.27 0.89
N VAL A 70 3.97 23.95 0.05
CA VAL A 70 3.58 24.29 -1.33
C VAL A 70 4.07 23.26 -2.34
N GLY A 71 4.93 22.33 -1.90
CA GLY A 71 5.50 21.28 -2.74
C GLY A 71 6.42 21.86 -3.82
N ASN A 72 7.59 21.24 -3.99
CA ASN A 72 8.38 21.41 -5.19
C ASN A 72 7.56 20.90 -6.39
N ARG A 73 6.68 21.74 -6.95
CA ARG A 73 6.02 21.49 -8.24
C ARG A 73 7.08 21.51 -9.32
N GLY A 74 7.67 20.34 -9.57
CA GLY A 74 8.13 19.75 -10.84
C GLY A 74 9.09 20.51 -11.76
N VAL A 75 9.07 21.83 -11.83
CA VAL A 75 9.77 22.60 -12.87
C VAL A 75 11.23 22.87 -12.52
N GLY A 76 11.55 23.05 -11.23
CA GLY A 76 12.92 23.28 -10.76
C GLY A 76 13.84 22.06 -10.94
N ALA A 77 13.34 20.86 -10.63
CA ALA A 77 14.07 19.61 -10.84
C ALA A 77 14.19 19.27 -12.34
N PHE A 78 13.19 19.60 -13.15
CA PHE A 78 13.20 19.38 -14.60
C PHE A 78 14.31 20.18 -15.31
N LEU A 79 14.51 21.44 -14.93
CA LEU A 79 15.60 22.26 -15.49
C LEU A 79 16.99 21.87 -14.94
N ALA A 80 17.07 21.26 -13.76
CA ALA A 80 18.32 20.72 -13.22
C ALA A 80 18.74 19.43 -13.95
N VAL A 81 17.81 18.51 -14.22
CA VAL A 81 18.08 17.26 -14.97
C VAL A 81 18.51 17.55 -16.40
N GLN A 82 17.87 18.52 -17.08
CA GLN A 82 18.25 18.89 -18.44
C GLN A 82 19.61 19.63 -18.51
N ARG A 83 20.06 20.27 -17.41
CA ARG A 83 21.37 20.92 -17.30
C ARG A 83 22.49 20.01 -16.76
N MET A 84 22.15 18.87 -16.16
CA MET A 84 23.10 17.87 -15.64
C MET A 84 23.50 16.80 -16.67
N MET A 85 22.98 16.87 -17.90
CA MET A 85 23.56 16.14 -19.03
C MET A 85 24.58 17.04 -19.73
N PRO A 86 25.89 16.98 -19.41
CA PRO A 86 26.87 17.69 -20.17
C PRO A 86 26.85 17.16 -21.61
N ALA A 87 26.79 18.08 -22.58
CA ALA A 87 27.26 17.77 -23.93
C ALA A 87 28.67 17.20 -23.81
N PRO A 88 29.03 16.13 -24.54
CA PRO A 88 30.32 15.48 -24.37
C PRO A 88 31.44 16.47 -24.69
N ALA A 89 32.08 17.01 -23.65
CA ALA A 89 33.30 17.78 -23.78
C ALA A 89 34.40 16.79 -24.16
N GLN A 90 34.85 16.89 -25.40
CA GLN A 90 36.01 16.15 -25.89
C GLN A 90 37.25 16.62 -25.11
N GLY A 91 37.77 15.73 -24.27
CA GLY A 91 39.12 15.82 -23.72
C GLY A 91 39.19 16.17 -22.25
N GLN A 92 39.24 15.15 -21.39
CA GLN A 92 40.32 14.95 -20.41
C GLN A 92 40.05 13.67 -19.60
N ALA A 93 41.06 12.80 -19.56
CA ALA A 93 41.08 11.57 -18.80
C ALA A 93 41.58 11.81 -17.38
N ALA A 94 40.86 11.31 -16.37
CA ALA A 94 41.38 10.53 -15.23
C ALA A 94 40.27 10.32 -14.17
N GLY A 95 39.92 9.05 -13.92
CA GLY A 95 39.47 8.58 -12.60
C GLY A 95 38.05 8.89 -12.12
N GLN A 96 37.15 9.45 -12.93
CA GLN A 96 35.74 9.53 -12.54
C GLN A 96 35.12 8.13 -12.56
N ALA A 97 34.69 7.65 -11.39
CA ALA A 97 33.77 6.53 -11.29
C ALA A 97 32.62 6.76 -12.28
N PRO A 98 32.24 5.76 -13.10
CA PRO A 98 31.21 5.96 -14.11
C PRO A 98 29.98 6.52 -13.42
N ALA A 99 29.56 7.73 -13.85
CA ALA A 99 28.29 8.28 -13.43
C ALA A 99 27.23 7.20 -13.66
N ALA A 100 26.45 6.89 -12.62
CA ALA A 100 25.40 5.89 -12.70
C ALA A 100 24.61 6.14 -13.98
N VAL A 101 24.73 5.23 -14.95
CA VAL A 101 23.97 5.29 -16.18
C VAL A 101 22.55 4.95 -15.76
N VAL A 102 21.81 6.00 -15.41
CA VAL A 102 20.37 5.95 -15.23
C VAL A 102 19.83 5.32 -16.50
N ASN A 103 19.28 4.12 -16.40
CA ASN A 103 18.84 3.39 -17.56
C ASN A 103 17.67 4.19 -18.17
N PRO A 104 17.83 4.75 -19.39
CA PRO A 104 16.88 5.70 -19.93
C PRO A 104 15.51 5.07 -20.19
N VAL A 105 15.43 3.74 -20.29
CA VAL A 105 14.22 3.02 -20.68
C VAL A 105 13.13 3.12 -19.62
N GLU A 106 13.44 2.89 -18.35
CA GLU A 106 12.47 2.88 -17.23
C GLU A 106 11.90 4.27 -17.01
N ILE A 107 12.77 5.29 -17.06
CA ILE A 107 12.37 6.70 -16.99
C ILE A 107 11.45 7.04 -18.15
N GLN A 108 11.84 6.68 -19.38
CA GLN A 108 11.02 6.94 -20.56
C GLN A 108 9.67 6.23 -20.48
N GLN A 109 9.62 4.99 -19.98
CA GLN A 109 8.37 4.22 -19.82
C GLN A 109 7.43 4.88 -18.82
N LEU A 110 7.92 5.24 -17.62
CA LEU A 110 7.10 5.93 -16.62
C LEU A 110 6.67 7.32 -17.08
N GLN A 111 7.53 8.08 -17.76
CA GLN A 111 7.19 9.39 -18.31
C GLN A 111 6.17 9.29 -19.45
N ALA A 112 6.29 8.31 -20.33
CA ALA A 112 5.32 8.04 -21.38
C ALA A 112 3.96 7.64 -20.78
N TYR A 113 3.96 6.78 -19.77
CA TYR A 113 2.75 6.44 -19.03
C TYR A 113 2.13 7.70 -18.39
N HIS A 114 2.92 8.48 -17.66
CA HIS A 114 2.48 9.72 -17.03
C HIS A 114 1.83 10.70 -18.02
N ALA A 115 2.42 10.88 -19.21
CA ALA A 115 1.86 11.72 -20.26
C ALA A 115 0.53 11.18 -20.82
N SER A 116 0.32 9.87 -20.78
CA SER A 116 -0.89 9.21 -21.31
C SER A 116 -2.03 9.08 -20.29
N VAL A 117 -1.70 9.08 -18.99
CA VAL A 117 -2.66 8.88 -17.89
C VAL A 117 -3.72 9.98 -17.90
N ARG A 118 -4.99 9.58 -17.92
CA ARG A 118 -6.14 10.50 -17.80
C ARG A 118 -6.76 10.52 -16.41
N ASN A 119 -6.45 9.53 -15.57
CA ASN A 119 -6.91 9.51 -14.20
C ASN A 119 -6.14 10.54 -13.37
N ALA A 120 -6.85 11.44 -12.69
CA ALA A 120 -6.23 12.52 -11.93
C ALA A 120 -5.45 12.00 -10.71
N GLN A 121 -5.92 10.93 -10.08
CA GLN A 121 -5.30 10.32 -8.90
C GLN A 121 -4.05 9.52 -9.26
N VAL A 122 -4.08 8.74 -10.36
CA VAL A 122 -2.87 8.11 -10.90
C VAL A 122 -1.86 9.16 -11.32
N ARG A 123 -2.31 10.26 -11.95
CA ARG A 123 -1.42 11.35 -12.31
C ARG A 123 -0.78 11.99 -11.08
N SER A 124 -1.58 12.28 -10.04
CA SER A 124 -1.06 12.82 -8.77
C SER A 124 -0.04 11.89 -8.11
N LEU A 125 -0.29 10.58 -8.13
CA LEU A 125 0.67 9.57 -7.66
C LEU A 125 1.96 9.63 -8.48
N LEU A 126 1.88 9.69 -9.81
CA LEU A 126 3.07 9.76 -10.67
C LEU A 126 3.83 11.09 -10.51
N ASP A 127 3.13 12.21 -10.33
CA ASP A 127 3.73 13.53 -10.05
C ASP A 127 4.55 13.50 -8.76
N GLU A 128 4.10 12.74 -7.75
CA GLU A 128 4.85 12.50 -6.51
C GLU A 128 6.06 11.58 -6.74
N LEU A 129 5.88 10.47 -7.46
CA LEU A 129 6.91 9.42 -7.59
C LEU A 129 8.02 9.74 -8.59
N ILE A 130 7.73 10.43 -9.70
CA ILE A 130 8.70 10.73 -10.76
C ILE A 130 9.96 11.46 -10.23
N PRO A 131 9.85 12.46 -9.34
CA PRO A 131 11.01 13.09 -8.72
C PRO A 131 11.94 12.13 -7.97
N HIS A 132 11.48 10.94 -7.56
CA HIS A 132 12.33 9.94 -6.90
C HIS A 132 13.19 9.13 -7.86
N LEU A 133 12.92 9.15 -9.16
CA LEU A 133 13.73 8.44 -10.18
C LEU A 133 15.21 8.79 -10.10
N GLN A 134 15.53 10.06 -9.84
CA GLN A 134 16.92 10.55 -9.73
C GLN A 134 17.67 10.01 -8.50
N ARG A 135 16.98 9.40 -7.54
CA ARG A 135 17.57 8.80 -6.33
C ARG A 135 17.92 7.33 -6.54
N VAL A 136 17.41 6.70 -7.60
CA VAL A 136 17.69 5.31 -7.93
C VAL A 136 18.96 5.25 -8.78
N THR A 137 20.05 4.80 -8.19
CA THR A 137 21.37 4.73 -8.85
C THR A 137 21.56 3.45 -9.64
N THR A 138 20.85 2.38 -9.28
CA THR A 138 20.97 1.09 -9.95
C THR A 138 19.59 0.51 -10.25
N TRP A 139 19.36 0.20 -11.52
CA TRP A 139 18.19 -0.51 -12.02
C TRP A 139 18.62 -1.88 -12.54
N ASN A 140 18.18 -2.93 -11.87
CA ASN A 140 18.55 -4.30 -12.19
C ASN A 140 17.33 -5.08 -12.65
N GLN A 141 17.28 -5.33 -13.95
CA GLN A 141 16.29 -6.24 -14.53
C GLN A 141 16.67 -7.69 -14.23
N THR A 142 15.76 -8.44 -13.62
CA THR A 142 15.91 -9.89 -13.41
C THR A 142 15.04 -10.66 -14.41
N PRO A 143 15.57 -11.74 -15.03
CA PRO A 143 14.76 -12.61 -15.87
C PRO A 143 13.65 -13.28 -15.06
N GLY A 144 12.43 -13.28 -15.60
CA GLY A 144 11.28 -13.97 -15.01
C GLY A 144 10.01 -13.13 -15.00
N ARG A 145 8.98 -13.69 -14.37
CA ARG A 145 7.78 -12.99 -13.94
C ARG A 145 7.84 -12.87 -12.43
N GLY A 146 7.63 -11.68 -11.87
CA GLY A 146 7.76 -11.48 -10.43
C GLY A 146 7.68 -10.02 -10.01
N GLY A 147 7.70 -9.78 -8.69
CA GLY A 147 7.73 -8.45 -8.11
C GLY A 147 9.10 -7.77 -8.27
N GLY A 148 9.28 -6.64 -7.60
CA GLY A 148 10.58 -6.02 -7.44
C GLY A 148 11.07 -6.06 -5.99
N ASN A 149 12.21 -5.42 -5.78
CA ASN A 149 12.81 -5.20 -4.49
C ASN A 149 13.59 -3.89 -4.53
N THR A 150 13.28 -3.01 -3.60
CA THR A 150 13.96 -1.74 -3.40
C THR A 150 14.85 -1.81 -2.17
N ARG A 151 16.11 -1.39 -2.32
CA ARG A 151 17.08 -1.33 -1.21
C ARG A 151 17.55 0.09 -0.98
N ASN A 152 17.62 0.49 0.29
CA ASN A 152 18.25 1.75 0.69
C ASN A 152 19.77 1.56 0.80
N LEU A 153 20.53 2.26 -0.05
CA LEU A 153 21.99 2.24 -0.03
C LEU A 153 22.59 3.28 0.94
N GLY A 154 21.74 4.11 1.55
CA GLY A 154 22.15 5.23 2.39
C GLY A 154 22.58 6.46 1.57
N PRO A 155 23.02 7.54 2.24
CA PRO A 155 23.52 8.72 1.55
C PRO A 155 24.84 8.43 0.84
N PRO A 156 25.16 9.12 -0.28
CA PRO A 156 26.44 8.96 -0.95
C PRO A 156 27.59 9.42 -0.03
N PRO A 157 28.83 8.94 -0.26
CA PRO A 157 29.99 9.34 0.54
C PRO A 157 30.25 10.85 0.57
N THR A 158 29.82 11.58 -0.47
CA THR A 158 29.94 13.03 -0.59
C THR A 158 28.90 13.81 0.24
N GLY A 159 28.02 13.11 0.96
CA GLY A 159 26.82 13.69 1.55
C GLY A 159 25.73 13.93 0.50
N GLY A 160 24.47 13.97 0.95
CA GLY A 160 23.32 14.16 0.09
C GLY A 160 22.13 13.27 0.47
N PRO A 161 21.09 13.24 -0.38
CA PRO A 161 19.95 12.34 -0.18
C PRO A 161 20.36 10.86 -0.24
N ASN A 162 19.54 9.99 0.36
CA ASN A 162 19.71 8.54 0.23
C ASN A 162 19.67 8.10 -1.25
N GLN A 163 20.48 7.09 -1.56
CA GLN A 163 20.52 6.42 -2.85
C GLN A 163 19.83 5.06 -2.77
N TYR A 164 19.26 4.62 -3.88
CA TYR A 164 18.47 3.41 -3.94
C TYR A 164 18.89 2.49 -5.09
N GLN A 165 18.72 1.20 -4.85
CA GLN A 165 18.79 0.17 -5.89
C GLN A 165 17.40 -0.46 -6.03
N ILE A 166 16.92 -0.55 -7.27
CA ILE A 166 15.69 -1.26 -7.61
C ILE A 166 16.05 -2.48 -8.46
N ASN A 167 15.68 -3.66 -7.99
CA ASN A 167 15.70 -4.89 -8.79
C ASN A 167 14.26 -5.22 -9.16
N TYR A 168 13.98 -5.58 -10.41
CA TYR A 168 12.60 -5.85 -10.83
C TYR A 168 12.54 -6.83 -12.00
N ALA A 169 11.42 -7.56 -12.11
CA ALA A 169 11.24 -8.53 -13.18
C ALA A 169 11.10 -7.86 -14.55
N ALA A 170 11.90 -8.31 -15.52
CA ALA A 170 11.88 -7.76 -16.88
C ALA A 170 10.69 -8.26 -17.74
N GLY A 171 10.12 -9.42 -17.39
CA GLY A 171 9.01 -10.03 -18.12
C GLY A 171 7.65 -9.46 -17.72
N GLY A 172 6.65 -9.65 -18.59
CA GLY A 172 5.27 -9.21 -18.34
C GLY A 172 4.73 -8.32 -19.47
N THR A 173 3.52 -7.81 -19.28
CA THR A 173 2.95 -6.75 -20.13
C THR A 173 3.52 -5.39 -19.69
N ASP A 174 3.39 -4.37 -20.54
CA ASP A 174 3.79 -3.00 -20.18
C ASP A 174 3.08 -2.51 -18.90
N SER A 175 1.79 -2.82 -18.76
CA SER A 175 1.00 -2.59 -17.53
C SER A 175 1.67 -3.18 -16.29
N GLU A 176 2.13 -4.42 -16.38
CA GLU A 176 2.77 -5.10 -15.26
C GLU A 176 4.08 -4.43 -14.89
N ARG A 177 4.90 -4.09 -15.89
CA ARG A 177 6.17 -3.42 -15.67
C ARG A 177 5.97 -2.04 -15.06
N ILE A 178 5.04 -1.23 -15.58
CA ILE A 178 4.74 0.10 -15.04
C ILE A 178 4.25 0.00 -13.59
N ALA A 179 3.36 -0.94 -13.29
CA ALA A 179 2.84 -1.12 -11.95
C ALA A 179 3.93 -1.56 -10.96
N ILE A 180 4.86 -2.42 -11.38
CA ILE A 180 6.05 -2.77 -10.58
C ILE A 180 6.94 -1.54 -10.36
N LEU A 181 7.25 -0.76 -11.40
CA LEU A 181 8.07 0.44 -11.25
C LEU A 181 7.44 1.46 -10.28
N VAL A 182 6.12 1.65 -10.36
CA VAL A 182 5.37 2.48 -9.41
C VAL A 182 5.43 1.90 -7.99
N HIS A 183 5.26 0.58 -7.84
CA HIS A 183 5.37 -0.10 -6.55
C HIS A 183 6.76 0.14 -5.91
N GLU A 184 7.84 -0.09 -6.65
CA GLU A 184 9.20 0.09 -6.15
C GLU A 184 9.52 1.56 -5.84
N LEU A 185 9.08 2.51 -6.67
CA LEU A 185 9.25 3.93 -6.38
C LEU A 185 8.43 4.39 -5.17
N THR A 186 7.31 3.72 -4.87
CA THR A 186 6.53 4.00 -3.66
C THR A 186 7.36 3.66 -2.42
N HIS A 187 8.11 2.55 -2.41
CA HIS A 187 9.05 2.26 -1.32
C HIS A 187 10.09 3.38 -1.13
N VAL A 188 10.63 3.91 -2.24
CA VAL A 188 11.54 5.06 -2.18
C VAL A 188 10.87 6.28 -1.56
N ALA A 189 9.66 6.63 -2.00
CA ALA A 189 8.91 7.77 -1.45
C ALA A 189 8.61 7.60 0.04
N VAL A 190 8.20 6.40 0.46
CA VAL A 190 7.98 6.02 1.87
C VAL A 190 9.23 6.22 2.70
N ASN A 191 10.38 5.73 2.22
CA ASN A 191 11.64 5.88 2.96
C ASN A 191 12.11 7.33 3.05
N GLU A 192 11.84 8.14 2.03
CA GLU A 192 12.12 9.58 2.07
C GLU A 192 11.19 10.33 3.02
N ALA A 193 9.93 9.93 3.12
CA ALA A 193 8.96 10.55 4.02
C ALA A 193 9.23 10.24 5.49
N TYR A 194 9.56 8.98 5.82
CA TYR A 194 9.63 8.52 7.20
C TYR A 194 11.05 8.24 7.70
N HIS A 195 12.05 8.29 6.82
CA HIS A 195 13.43 7.90 7.11
C HIS A 195 13.53 6.53 7.78
N SER A 196 12.70 5.57 7.36
CA SER A 196 12.31 4.39 8.14
C SER A 196 12.96 3.07 7.72
N ASP A 197 13.95 3.11 6.83
CA ASP A 197 14.48 1.92 6.15
C ASP A 197 13.34 1.13 5.46
N MET A 198 12.56 1.77 4.59
CA MET A 198 11.47 1.14 3.80
C MET A 198 10.28 0.61 4.63
N LEU A 199 10.04 1.15 5.82
CA LEU A 199 8.82 0.86 6.58
C LEU A 199 7.76 1.92 6.27
N ASN A 200 6.53 1.50 5.94
CA ASN A 200 5.32 2.31 5.76
C ASN A 200 4.82 2.97 7.05
N TYR A 201 5.69 3.18 8.03
CA TYR A 201 5.38 3.80 9.30
C TYR A 201 6.59 4.57 9.84
N PRO A 202 6.39 5.78 10.42
CA PRO A 202 7.45 6.49 11.11
C PRO A 202 7.87 5.72 12.36
N VAL A 203 9.08 5.16 12.32
CA VAL A 203 9.67 4.42 13.45
C VAL A 203 10.73 5.26 14.15
N ALA A 204 10.96 4.93 15.43
CA ALA A 204 11.99 5.54 16.24
C ALA A 204 13.35 5.58 15.50
N PRO A 205 14.19 6.61 15.72
CA PRO A 205 15.52 6.65 15.16
C PRO A 205 16.34 5.46 15.68
N LEU A 206 17.32 5.03 14.90
CA LEU A 206 18.24 3.99 15.32
C LEU A 206 19.02 4.47 16.57
N PRO A 207 19.14 3.68 17.64
CA PRO A 207 19.90 4.08 18.82
C PRO A 207 21.36 4.38 18.48
N ALA A 208 21.98 5.36 19.14
CA ALA A 208 23.39 5.69 18.92
C ALA A 208 24.34 4.53 19.23
N THR A 209 23.91 3.57 20.06
CA THR A 209 24.63 2.36 20.41
C THR A 209 24.36 1.18 19.48
N SER A 210 23.61 1.38 18.40
CA SER A 210 23.26 0.31 17.46
C SER A 210 24.52 -0.25 16.80
N THR A 211 24.57 -1.58 16.74
CA THR A 211 25.59 -2.33 15.97
C THR A 211 24.99 -2.95 14.71
N ALA A 212 23.79 -2.53 14.31
CA ALA A 212 23.10 -3.05 13.15
C ALA A 212 23.89 -2.75 11.87
N THR A 213 24.30 -3.80 11.16
CA THR A 213 25.07 -3.69 9.91
C THR A 213 24.22 -3.96 8.68
N THR A 214 23.04 -4.54 8.86
CA THR A 214 22.10 -4.86 7.79
C THR A 214 20.80 -4.07 7.93
N GLU A 215 20.08 -3.88 6.82
CA GLU A 215 18.79 -3.19 6.79
C GLU A 215 17.77 -3.85 7.73
N GLY A 216 17.62 -5.17 7.67
CA GLY A 216 16.70 -5.91 8.55
C GLY A 216 17.03 -5.80 10.04
N GLN A 217 18.31 -5.72 10.40
CA GLN A 217 18.71 -5.47 11.80
C GLN A 217 18.30 -4.06 12.23
N ARG A 218 18.55 -3.03 11.40
CA ARG A 218 18.14 -1.65 11.69
C ARG A 218 16.63 -1.55 11.85
N GLN A 219 15.86 -2.14 10.94
CA GLN A 219 14.39 -2.18 11.02
C GLN A 219 13.93 -2.84 12.32
N THR A 220 14.51 -3.99 12.69
CA THR A 220 14.14 -4.72 13.91
C THR A 220 14.38 -3.87 15.17
N GLU A 221 15.55 -3.25 15.28
CA GLU A 221 15.88 -2.38 16.43
C GLU A 221 14.93 -1.17 16.51
N ARG A 222 14.65 -0.53 15.37
CA ARG A 222 13.77 0.65 15.31
C ARG A 222 12.31 0.30 15.62
N ILE A 223 11.82 -0.83 15.11
CA ILE A 223 10.49 -1.35 15.46
C ILE A 223 10.43 -1.66 16.96
N GLY A 224 11.47 -2.28 17.52
CA GLY A 224 11.56 -2.58 18.96
C GLY A 224 11.58 -1.33 19.85
N ALA A 225 12.10 -0.21 19.34
CA ALA A 225 12.11 1.09 20.01
C ALA A 225 10.85 1.94 19.76
N THR A 226 9.95 1.51 18.87
CA THR A 226 8.71 2.23 18.54
C THR A 226 7.57 1.77 19.44
N ASN A 227 6.63 2.67 19.76
CA ASN A 227 5.46 2.33 20.57
C ASN A 227 4.67 1.17 19.95
N ARG A 228 4.52 0.09 20.72
CA ARG A 228 3.89 -1.14 20.27
C ARG A 228 2.41 -0.96 19.94
N ASN A 229 1.69 -0.17 20.73
CA ASN A 229 0.26 0.06 20.53
C ASN A 229 0.02 0.85 19.24
N ASP A 230 0.86 1.85 18.95
CA ASP A 230 0.72 2.64 17.72
C ASP A 230 1.02 1.78 16.49
N LEU A 231 2.06 0.93 16.55
CA LEU A 231 2.37 -0.03 15.49
C LEU A 231 1.27 -1.05 15.27
N ASP A 232 0.71 -1.63 16.34
CA ASP A 232 -0.35 -2.62 16.22
C ASP A 232 -1.67 -1.97 15.76
N SER A 233 -1.95 -0.71 16.14
CA SER A 233 -3.07 0.09 15.62
C SER A 233 -2.91 0.36 14.12
N PHE A 234 -1.71 0.74 13.68
CA PHE A 234 -1.41 0.89 12.25
C PHE A 234 -1.62 -0.41 11.49
N ARG A 235 -1.06 -1.52 11.99
CA ARG A 235 -1.23 -2.86 11.40
C ARG A 235 -2.69 -3.25 11.31
N ALA A 236 -3.48 -3.01 12.36
CA ALA A 236 -4.90 -3.27 12.36
C ALA A 236 -5.62 -2.48 11.26
N GLN A 237 -5.33 -1.17 11.15
CA GLN A 237 -5.92 -0.32 10.11
C GLN A 237 -5.59 -0.81 8.70
N VAL A 238 -4.32 -1.08 8.40
CA VAL A 238 -3.93 -1.46 7.03
C VAL A 238 -4.38 -2.87 6.65
N VAL A 239 -4.43 -3.80 7.63
CA VAL A 239 -5.00 -5.14 7.41
C VAL A 239 -6.51 -5.06 7.19
N GLY A 240 -7.23 -4.22 7.95
CA GLY A 240 -8.65 -3.96 7.74
C GLY A 240 -8.95 -3.28 6.40
N ASN A 241 -8.05 -2.42 5.94
CA ASN A 241 -8.08 -1.83 4.60
C ASN A 241 -7.93 -2.91 3.52
N ALA A 242 -6.95 -3.82 3.67
CA ALA A 242 -6.78 -4.95 2.75
C ALA A 242 -8.01 -5.89 2.75
N ALA A 243 -8.58 -6.18 3.91
CA ALA A 243 -9.81 -6.98 4.04
C ALA A 243 -10.98 -6.33 3.28
N THR A 244 -11.16 -5.01 3.44
CA THR A 244 -12.19 -4.25 2.73
C THR A 244 -12.01 -4.33 1.21
N LEU A 245 -10.78 -4.15 0.70
CA LEU A 245 -10.53 -4.26 -0.73
C LEU A 245 -10.76 -5.69 -1.25
N LEU A 246 -10.40 -6.72 -0.48
CA LEU A 246 -10.67 -8.13 -0.83
C LEU A 246 -12.17 -8.42 -0.94
N GLU A 247 -12.99 -7.85 -0.05
CA GLU A 247 -14.46 -8.00 -0.07
C GLU A 247 -15.10 -7.31 -1.29
N LEU A 248 -14.55 -6.19 -1.74
CA LEU A 248 -15.03 -5.44 -2.90
C LEU A 248 -14.51 -5.99 -4.23
N LEU A 249 -13.41 -6.75 -4.21
CA LEU A 249 -12.73 -7.26 -5.40
C LEU A 249 -13.60 -8.11 -6.35
N PRO A 250 -14.56 -8.95 -5.91
CA PRO A 250 -15.46 -9.67 -6.81
C PRO A 250 -16.18 -8.76 -7.82
N GLN A 251 -16.47 -7.52 -7.42
CA GLN A 251 -17.22 -6.52 -8.21
C GLN A 251 -16.33 -5.44 -8.83
N ALA A 252 -14.99 -5.57 -8.71
CA ALA A 252 -14.03 -4.56 -9.14
C ALA A 252 -13.89 -4.38 -10.66
N GLY A 253 -14.64 -5.10 -11.50
CA GLY A 253 -14.52 -4.98 -12.97
C GLY A 253 -13.25 -5.60 -13.59
N PHE A 254 -12.29 -6.07 -12.79
CA PHE A 254 -11.14 -6.83 -13.27
C PHE A 254 -11.51 -8.16 -13.95
N THR A 255 -10.62 -8.66 -14.80
CA THR A 255 -10.65 -10.06 -15.27
C THR A 255 -10.46 -11.03 -14.10
N GLN A 256 -10.89 -12.29 -14.24
CA GLN A 256 -10.72 -13.28 -13.17
C GLN A 256 -9.24 -13.55 -12.82
N ALA A 257 -8.37 -13.58 -13.83
CA ALA A 257 -6.93 -13.71 -13.62
C ALA A 257 -6.38 -12.54 -12.79
N ARG A 258 -6.74 -11.30 -13.16
CA ARG A 258 -6.29 -10.12 -12.42
C ARG A 258 -6.86 -10.03 -11.01
N LYS A 259 -8.13 -10.44 -10.80
CA LYS A 259 -8.71 -10.57 -9.45
C LYS A 259 -7.90 -11.53 -8.58
N LYS A 260 -7.45 -12.66 -9.13
CA LYS A 260 -6.62 -13.60 -8.38
C LYS A 260 -5.31 -12.94 -7.93
N GLU A 261 -4.61 -12.29 -8.86
CA GLU A 261 -3.34 -11.58 -8.60
C GLU A 261 -3.50 -10.42 -7.61
N ALA A 262 -4.54 -9.61 -7.76
CA ALA A 262 -4.85 -8.52 -6.82
C ALA A 262 -5.14 -9.05 -5.41
N ALA A 263 -5.90 -10.14 -5.30
CA ALA A 263 -6.13 -10.77 -4.01
C ALA A 263 -4.87 -11.43 -3.43
N ASP A 264 -3.97 -11.96 -4.25
CA ASP A 264 -2.65 -12.43 -3.81
C ASP A 264 -1.81 -11.28 -3.24
N LYS A 265 -1.76 -10.11 -3.90
CA LYS A 265 -1.09 -8.92 -3.35
C LYS A 265 -1.69 -8.45 -2.03
N LEU A 266 -3.01 -8.28 -1.97
CA LEU A 266 -3.69 -7.82 -0.75
C LEU A 266 -3.49 -8.78 0.44
N SER A 267 -3.52 -10.09 0.19
CA SER A 267 -3.42 -11.09 1.27
C SER A 267 -1.98 -11.47 1.62
N ALA A 268 -1.11 -11.73 0.64
CA ALA A 268 0.24 -12.21 0.88
C ALA A 268 1.27 -11.09 1.11
N HIS A 269 1.01 -9.88 0.63
CA HIS A 269 1.92 -8.76 0.81
C HIS A 269 1.38 -7.80 1.88
N THR A 270 0.20 -7.20 1.66
CA THR A 270 -0.32 -6.21 2.60
C THR A 270 -0.71 -6.82 3.95
N ALA A 271 -1.51 -7.89 3.97
CA ALA A 271 -1.99 -8.43 5.24
C ALA A 271 -0.91 -9.17 6.05
N GLN A 272 0.10 -9.74 5.38
CA GLN A 272 1.21 -10.45 6.04
C GLN A 272 2.39 -9.54 6.37
N ASN A 273 2.69 -8.55 5.52
CA ASN A 273 3.79 -7.61 5.67
C ASN A 273 3.31 -6.15 5.65
N PRO A 274 2.37 -5.76 6.54
CA PRO A 274 1.72 -4.45 6.52
C PRO A 274 2.70 -3.28 6.65
N LEU A 275 3.77 -3.47 7.41
CA LEU A 275 4.80 -2.44 7.57
C LEU A 275 5.66 -2.25 6.32
N HIS A 276 5.75 -3.22 5.40
CA HIS A 276 6.62 -3.12 4.23
C HIS A 276 5.85 -2.87 2.94
N GLU A 277 4.64 -3.41 2.81
CA GLU A 277 4.02 -3.54 1.49
C GLU A 277 2.75 -2.71 1.30
N TYR A 278 2.18 -2.12 2.35
CA TYR A 278 0.83 -1.53 2.28
C TYR A 278 0.70 -0.51 1.14
N ASP A 279 1.50 0.54 1.17
CA ASP A 279 1.41 1.67 0.27
C ASP A 279 1.77 1.30 -1.18
N ALA A 280 2.87 0.54 -1.32
CA ALA A 280 3.34 0.06 -2.61
C ALA A 280 2.32 -0.88 -3.27
N VAL A 281 1.63 -1.74 -2.51
CA VAL A 281 0.55 -2.58 -3.06
C VAL A 281 -0.64 -1.74 -3.50
N LEU A 282 -1.08 -0.75 -2.73
CA LEU A 282 -2.20 0.11 -3.14
C LEU A 282 -1.88 0.86 -4.44
N SER A 283 -0.69 1.45 -4.52
CA SER A 283 -0.19 2.15 -5.70
C SER A 283 -0.11 1.22 -6.93
N HIS A 284 0.37 -0.02 -6.74
CA HIS A 284 0.38 -1.06 -7.78
C HIS A 284 -1.04 -1.36 -8.29
N LEU A 285 -1.97 -1.61 -7.38
CA LEU A 285 -3.36 -1.95 -7.74
C LEU A 285 -4.07 -0.81 -8.45
N LEU A 286 -3.78 0.45 -8.09
CA LEU A 286 -4.38 1.62 -8.73
C LEU A 286 -3.92 1.75 -10.18
N VAL A 287 -2.63 1.52 -10.45
CA VAL A 287 -2.08 1.47 -11.82
C VAL A 287 -2.71 0.36 -12.63
N TRP A 288 -2.84 -0.85 -12.07
CA TRP A 288 -3.56 -1.94 -12.74
C TRP A 288 -5.01 -1.57 -13.04
N ALA A 289 -5.72 -0.96 -12.10
CA ALA A 289 -7.12 -0.57 -12.28
C ALA A 289 -7.29 0.46 -13.40
N ASP A 290 -6.39 1.46 -13.49
CA ASP A 290 -6.38 2.44 -14.57
C ASP A 290 -6.06 1.81 -15.92
N HIS A 291 -5.01 0.99 -16.00
CA HIS A 291 -4.58 0.35 -17.24
C HIS A 291 -5.60 -0.69 -17.75
N ASP A 292 -6.21 -1.46 -16.86
CA ASP A 292 -7.20 -2.48 -17.21
C ASP A 292 -8.60 -1.88 -17.45
N GLY A 293 -8.75 -0.54 -17.37
CA GLY A 293 -10.00 0.15 -17.65
C GLY A 293 -11.11 -0.12 -16.64
N VAL A 294 -10.76 -0.42 -15.39
CA VAL A 294 -11.75 -0.60 -14.31
C VAL A 294 -12.57 0.68 -14.15
N SER A 295 -13.89 0.54 -14.06
CA SER A 295 -14.77 1.69 -13.86
C SER A 295 -14.48 2.37 -12.52
N ARG A 296 -14.30 3.69 -12.59
CA ARG A 296 -14.04 4.57 -11.44
C ARG A 296 -15.23 4.69 -10.49
N THR A 297 -16.41 4.24 -10.92
CA THR A 297 -17.64 4.20 -10.13
C THR A 297 -17.83 2.88 -9.40
N THR A 298 -16.87 1.94 -9.51
CA THR A 298 -16.95 0.71 -8.71
C THR A 298 -16.56 1.04 -7.26
N PRO A 299 -17.24 0.47 -6.26
CA PRO A 299 -16.86 0.66 -4.86
C PRO A 299 -15.41 0.29 -4.57
N PHE A 300 -14.88 -0.73 -5.26
CA PHE A 300 -13.46 -1.10 -5.17
C PHE A 300 -12.54 0.04 -5.59
N TYR A 301 -12.78 0.66 -6.76
CA TYR A 301 -11.93 1.73 -7.28
C TYR A 301 -11.98 2.98 -6.40
N GLU A 302 -13.17 3.36 -5.95
CA GLU A 302 -13.37 4.50 -5.05
C GLU A 302 -12.60 4.29 -3.75
N LYS A 303 -12.76 3.12 -3.12
CA LYS A 303 -12.08 2.81 -1.87
C LYS A 303 -10.56 2.70 -2.04
N LEU A 304 -10.08 2.08 -3.12
CA LEU A 304 -8.65 2.02 -3.44
C LEU A 304 -8.06 3.42 -3.59
N THR A 305 -8.76 4.31 -4.30
CA THR A 305 -8.33 5.69 -4.53
C THR A 305 -8.31 6.50 -3.23
N GLU A 306 -9.32 6.34 -2.37
CA GLU A 306 -9.35 6.93 -1.02
C GLU A 306 -8.11 6.52 -0.21
N MET A 307 -7.79 5.22 -0.18
CA MET A 307 -6.65 4.70 0.57
C MET A 307 -5.30 5.14 0.00
N VAL A 308 -5.15 5.22 -1.33
CA VAL A 308 -3.92 5.77 -1.96
C VAL A 308 -3.77 7.26 -1.60
N THR A 309 -4.87 8.01 -1.58
CA THR A 309 -4.86 9.44 -1.21
C THR A 309 -4.52 9.61 0.27
N GLU A 310 -5.07 8.76 1.14
CA GLU A 310 -4.73 8.73 2.58
C GLU A 310 -3.23 8.46 2.79
N ALA A 311 -2.70 7.43 2.14
CA ALA A 311 -1.27 7.08 2.24
C ALA A 311 -0.37 8.20 1.72
N ALA A 312 -0.74 8.87 0.62
CA ALA A 312 -0.02 10.04 0.12
C ALA A 312 -0.03 11.20 1.13
N GLY A 313 -1.18 11.46 1.77
CA GLY A 313 -1.30 12.46 2.83
C GLY A 313 -0.42 12.15 4.05
N TRP A 314 -0.30 10.87 4.42
CA TRP A 314 0.62 10.46 5.48
C TRP A 314 2.09 10.69 5.11
N ARG A 315 2.49 10.39 3.87
CA ARG A 315 3.86 10.63 3.39
C ARG A 315 4.18 12.12 3.37
N GLU A 316 3.26 12.95 2.86
CA GLU A 316 3.42 14.40 2.85
C GLU A 316 3.55 14.98 4.27
N ALA A 317 2.75 14.48 5.22
CA ALA A 317 2.81 14.89 6.61
C ALA A 317 4.04 14.35 7.37
N GLY A 318 4.65 13.26 6.89
CA GLY A 318 5.72 12.53 7.59
C GLY A 318 5.27 11.86 8.88
N ILE A 319 3.96 11.79 9.13
CA ILE A 319 3.35 11.23 10.34
C ILE A 319 2.11 10.41 10.00
N ILE A 320 1.85 9.38 10.80
CA ILE A 320 0.66 8.55 10.70
C ILE A 320 -0.06 8.59 12.03
N THR A 321 -1.37 8.82 12.00
CA THR A 321 -2.24 8.69 13.18
C THR A 321 -3.23 7.56 12.91
N PRO A 322 -2.91 6.32 13.34
CA PRO A 322 -3.80 5.19 13.13
C PRO A 322 -5.13 5.41 13.85
N THR A 323 -6.23 5.01 13.22
CA THR A 323 -7.58 5.15 13.77
C THR A 323 -8.17 3.83 14.28
N ALA A 324 -7.56 2.71 13.92
CA ALA A 324 -7.99 1.39 14.39
C ALA A 324 -7.50 1.12 15.81
N ASP A 325 -8.27 0.35 16.57
CA ASP A 325 -7.84 -0.18 17.86
C ASP A 325 -6.75 -1.24 17.67
N ALA A 326 -5.64 -1.15 18.40
CA ALA A 326 -4.58 -2.16 18.40
C ALA A 326 -5.11 -3.58 18.70
N GLY A 327 -6.15 -3.68 19.55
CA GLY A 327 -6.80 -4.93 19.90
C GLY A 327 -7.55 -5.61 18.74
N SER A 328 -7.85 -4.90 17.65
CA SER A 328 -8.63 -5.44 16.54
C SER A 328 -7.80 -6.20 15.50
N LEU A 329 -6.47 -6.13 15.54
CA LEU A 329 -5.59 -6.75 14.55
C LEU A 329 -5.91 -8.25 14.28
N PRO A 330 -6.12 -9.12 15.29
CA PRO A 330 -6.48 -10.51 15.03
C PRO A 330 -7.82 -10.68 14.29
N ALA A 331 -8.79 -9.81 14.56
CA ALA A 331 -10.10 -9.84 13.91
C ALA A 331 -9.99 -9.40 12.44
N GLU A 332 -9.22 -8.35 12.15
CA GLU A 332 -8.99 -7.89 10.77
C GLU A 332 -8.19 -8.93 9.96
N GLN A 333 -7.23 -9.62 10.57
CA GLN A 333 -6.52 -10.73 9.93
C GLN A 333 -7.47 -11.88 9.57
N ALA A 334 -8.37 -12.26 10.48
CA ALA A 334 -9.38 -13.28 10.23
C ALA A 334 -10.35 -12.87 9.11
N ARG A 335 -10.74 -11.60 9.07
CA ARG A 335 -11.60 -11.02 8.03
C ARG A 335 -10.90 -11.06 6.66
N ALA A 336 -9.66 -10.62 6.56
CA ALA A 336 -8.87 -10.69 5.32
C ALA A 336 -8.72 -12.13 4.81
N LEU A 337 -8.44 -13.09 5.70
CA LEU A 337 -8.34 -14.50 5.35
C LEU A 337 -9.67 -15.06 4.85
N THR A 338 -10.77 -14.70 5.51
CA THR A 338 -12.13 -15.11 5.11
C THR A 338 -12.50 -14.56 3.73
N ALA A 339 -12.24 -13.27 3.49
CA ALA A 339 -12.46 -12.63 2.19
C ALA A 339 -11.62 -13.28 1.09
N ARG A 340 -10.34 -13.59 1.36
CA ARG A 340 -9.47 -14.31 0.40
C ARG A 340 -9.97 -15.72 0.10
N ARG A 341 -10.52 -16.44 1.09
CA ARG A 341 -11.11 -17.77 0.86
C ARG A 341 -12.36 -17.69 -0.02
N ALA A 342 -13.22 -16.69 0.21
CA ALA A 342 -14.40 -16.47 -0.61
C ALA A 342 -14.05 -16.24 -2.10
N MET A 343 -12.94 -15.57 -2.39
CA MET A 343 -12.43 -15.37 -3.76
C MET A 343 -12.02 -16.67 -4.48
N ASN A 344 -11.62 -17.69 -3.73
CA ASN A 344 -11.22 -18.99 -4.28
C ASN A 344 -12.35 -20.03 -4.23
N ALA A 345 -13.50 -19.70 -3.62
CA ALA A 345 -14.64 -20.59 -3.61
C ALA A 345 -15.11 -20.80 -5.06
N PRO A 346 -15.39 -22.05 -5.47
CA PRO A 346 -16.02 -22.29 -6.76
C PRO A 346 -17.29 -21.45 -6.83
N THR A 347 -17.47 -20.68 -7.91
CA THR A 347 -18.78 -20.06 -8.16
C THR A 347 -19.80 -21.19 -8.08
N PRO A 348 -20.77 -21.14 -7.15
CA PRO A 348 -21.74 -22.21 -7.04
C PRO A 348 -22.35 -22.37 -8.43
N ALA A 349 -22.26 -23.59 -8.97
CA ALA A 349 -22.88 -23.90 -10.25
C ALA A 349 -24.31 -23.35 -10.17
N PRO A 350 -24.76 -22.56 -11.17
CA PRO A 350 -26.08 -21.95 -11.12
C PRO A 350 -27.03 -23.06 -10.71
N ALA A 351 -27.64 -22.91 -9.52
CA ALA A 351 -28.45 -23.96 -8.91
C ALA A 351 -29.32 -24.50 -10.03
N ALA A 352 -29.16 -25.79 -10.37
CA ALA A 352 -29.79 -26.37 -11.54
C ALA A 352 -31.26 -25.97 -11.46
N GLY A 353 -31.64 -24.95 -12.24
CA GLY A 353 -32.98 -24.39 -12.14
C GLY A 353 -33.91 -25.57 -12.30
N PRO A 354 -35.02 -25.66 -11.51
CA PRO A 354 -35.88 -26.83 -11.48
C PRO A 354 -36.03 -27.30 -12.90
N SER A 355 -35.48 -28.49 -13.20
CA SER A 355 -35.18 -28.88 -14.56
C SER A 355 -36.47 -28.68 -15.34
N ASN A 356 -36.51 -27.62 -16.13
CA ASN A 356 -37.62 -27.38 -17.01
C ASN A 356 -37.36 -28.38 -18.14
N HIS A 357 -37.62 -29.66 -17.85
CA HIS A 357 -38.07 -30.64 -18.81
C HIS A 357 -39.42 -30.14 -19.37
N ARG A 358 -39.43 -28.95 -19.97
CA ARG A 358 -40.08 -28.82 -21.26
C ARG A 358 -39.27 -29.71 -22.18
N THR A 359 -39.61 -31.00 -22.10
CA THR A 359 -39.28 -32.01 -23.08
C THR A 359 -39.44 -31.40 -24.47
N ILE A 360 -38.70 -31.88 -25.45
CA ILE A 360 -38.90 -31.50 -26.86
C ILE A 360 -40.41 -31.58 -27.21
N ARG A 361 -41.12 -32.55 -26.62
CA ARG A 361 -42.59 -32.66 -26.62
C ARG A 361 -43.32 -31.43 -26.05
N GLY A 362 -42.92 -30.88 -24.91
CA GLY A 362 -43.50 -29.65 -24.34
C GLY A 362 -43.27 -28.41 -25.21
N ARG A 363 -42.12 -28.28 -25.88
CA ARG A 363 -41.90 -27.22 -26.89
C ARG A 363 -42.73 -27.45 -28.15
N ALA A 364 -42.80 -28.69 -28.63
CA ALA A 364 -43.62 -29.05 -29.80
C ALA A 364 -45.12 -28.80 -29.56
N MET A 365 -45.65 -29.18 -28.38
CA MET A 365 -47.06 -28.93 -28.04
C MET A 365 -47.39 -27.45 -27.92
N ASN A 366 -46.46 -26.63 -27.43
CA ASN A 366 -46.66 -25.17 -27.35
C ASN A 366 -46.68 -24.53 -28.75
N ILE A 367 -45.85 -25.04 -29.67
CA ILE A 367 -45.86 -24.61 -31.08
C ILE A 367 -47.16 -25.06 -31.76
N LEU A 368 -47.59 -26.30 -31.56
CA LEU A 368 -48.84 -26.84 -32.13
C LEU A 368 -50.07 -26.08 -31.63
N ASN A 369 -50.15 -25.75 -30.33
CA ASN A 369 -51.27 -24.98 -29.79
C ASN A 369 -51.33 -23.57 -30.38
N ARG A 370 -50.19 -22.90 -30.58
CA ARG A 370 -50.16 -21.57 -31.22
C ARG A 370 -50.55 -21.61 -32.69
N LEU A 371 -50.23 -22.71 -33.40
CA LEU A 371 -50.65 -22.91 -34.78
C LEU A 371 -52.15 -23.19 -34.87
N ALA A 372 -52.71 -24.01 -33.97
CA ALA A 372 -54.13 -24.28 -33.89
C ALA A 372 -54.96 -23.01 -33.58
N GLU A 373 -54.48 -22.15 -32.68
CA GLU A 373 -55.12 -20.86 -32.37
C GLU A 373 -55.12 -19.89 -33.57
N ARG A 374 -54.11 -19.95 -34.43
CA ARG A 374 -54.05 -19.14 -35.65
C ARG A 374 -55.01 -19.66 -36.71
N LEU A 375 -55.02 -20.97 -36.95
CA LEU A 375 -55.91 -21.59 -37.93
C LEU A 375 -57.39 -21.45 -37.55
N SER A 376 -57.73 -21.48 -36.25
CA SER A 376 -59.11 -21.24 -35.80
C SER A 376 -59.61 -19.80 -35.99
N ARG A 377 -58.73 -18.83 -36.28
CA ARG A 377 -59.13 -17.44 -36.52
C ARG A 377 -59.37 -17.10 -37.99
N ASP A 378 -58.81 -17.88 -38.90
CA ASP A 378 -58.91 -17.61 -40.34
C ASP A 378 -60.14 -18.26 -41.01
N ASP A 379 -60.91 -19.11 -40.30
CA ASP A 379 -62.16 -19.73 -40.78
C ASP A 379 -63.45 -18.92 -40.41
N ARG A 380 -63.34 -17.63 -40.13
CA ARG A 380 -64.48 -16.75 -39.81
C ARG A 380 -64.63 -15.51 -40.70
N SER A 381 -64.14 -15.56 -41.94
CA SER A 381 -64.36 -14.51 -42.96
C SER A 381 -65.08 -15.05 -44.17
#